data_AF-A0A0Q1ASF8-F1
#
_entry.id   AF-A0A0Q1ASF8-F1
#
_cell.length_a   1.000
_cell.length_b   1.000
_cell.length_c   1.000
_cell.angle_alpha   90.00
_cell.angle_beta   90.00
_cell.angle_gamma   90.00
#
_symmetry.space_group_name_H-M   'P 1'
#
loop_
_entity.id
_entity.type
_entity.pdbx_description
1 polymer ?
#
loop_
_entity_poly.entity_id
_entity_poly.type
_entity_poly.pdbx_seq_one_letter_code
_entity_poly.pdbx_strand_id
1 'polypeptide(L)'
;MIGILIEAKTKCPSCSSIIPINALVSKITCSACGKICNFNLDDWESILGNALEEVPYMEELEGSSSTIFSGNYNYEIVYGRQHPSFRDDKQKIDIDQAVKQIYQGWIANPLTGKKFSVRAVPQKYQLKFPGIKYLFCEQFELLPTSPLTEDQIETKSKIEPVYFNCPKCGGGLEIDGSQRLVNCRFCHASAYIPDDLWLILHPVKTVSRWYIWFDQYDRVFRWEQDLWDGVVDSQNNLYLVCESSNGNFKLVCLNQEYKPTWIKNKLDFKTHTTRGDIKLSLTTDENLILHSYDQDHLLLIDRNDGSVICSIPDLEQHPELKFKYWESVACDIDDSLLVYLNPEKKDAEGYSYYELLRFDLDLNPLPTWPDQKSEKPKWYSWITDLFKRTCGIPYFSGVKNRFEKLKDFEIKINIGSDGNYYFSYYNYLLKYNRYGEKIYYMEIPCNYLRGKVVGDSNGYAYALTGQSDDRNTLIRISPDGQQAETYVDSIKGGGLIGKEEFVLLSPSGYIFLLGYGGRIRVLSPDKKLIFISERSKKDEQS
;
A
#
# COMPACT_ATOMS: atom_id res chain seq x y z
N MET A 1 -10.79 13.78 -6.51
CA MET A 1 -10.10 13.85 -7.82
C MET A 1 -8.88 14.75 -7.73
N ILE A 2 -7.80 14.39 -8.41
CA ILE A 2 -6.57 15.20 -8.51
C ILE A 2 -6.08 15.22 -9.98
N GLY A 3 -5.29 16.24 -10.32
CA GLY A 3 -4.59 16.32 -11.59
C GLY A 3 -3.17 15.77 -11.48
N ILE A 4 -2.78 14.93 -12.43
CA ILE A 4 -1.42 14.41 -12.54
C ILE A 4 -0.83 14.87 -13.87
N LEU A 5 0.24 15.65 -13.81
CA LEU A 5 1.04 15.99 -14.99
C LEU A 5 1.91 14.81 -15.38
N ILE A 6 2.03 14.56 -16.69
CA ILE A 6 2.97 13.60 -17.26
C ILE A 6 3.75 14.28 -18.40
N GLU A 7 5.08 14.14 -18.37
CA GLU A 7 5.99 14.28 -19.51
C GLU A 7 6.78 12.98 -19.62
N ALA A 8 6.68 12.29 -20.74
CA ALA A 8 7.36 11.02 -20.92
C ALA A 8 8.03 10.95 -22.29
N LYS A 9 9.18 10.28 -22.35
CA LYS A 9 9.88 9.94 -23.59
C LYS A 9 10.61 8.62 -23.47
N THR A 10 10.91 8.01 -24.59
CA THR A 10 11.77 6.82 -24.67
C THR A 10 12.73 6.91 -25.85
N LYS A 11 13.59 5.90 -26.03
CA LYS A 11 14.44 5.77 -27.21
C LYS A 11 13.87 4.72 -28.15
N CYS A 12 13.84 5.01 -29.44
CA CYS A 12 13.44 4.08 -30.47
C CYS A 12 14.36 2.84 -30.45
N PRO A 13 13.84 1.61 -30.29
CA PRO A 13 14.67 0.41 -30.28
C PRO A 13 15.43 0.13 -31.59
N SER A 14 15.13 0.86 -32.67
CA SER A 14 15.74 0.63 -33.99
C SER A 14 16.72 1.69 -34.44
N CYS A 15 16.54 2.95 -34.04
CA CYS A 15 17.46 4.04 -34.43
C CYS A 15 17.97 4.86 -33.24
N SER A 16 17.60 4.49 -32.01
CA SER A 16 17.96 5.15 -30.76
C SER A 16 17.52 6.62 -30.61
N SER A 17 16.79 7.16 -31.59
CA SER A 17 16.23 8.51 -31.53
C SER A 17 15.17 8.62 -30.45
N ILE A 18 15.03 9.80 -29.86
CA ILE A 18 14.03 10.07 -28.83
C ILE A 18 12.62 10.01 -29.44
N ILE A 19 11.71 9.32 -28.75
CA ILE A 19 10.28 9.24 -29.05
C ILE A 19 9.54 9.93 -27.90
N PRO A 20 8.91 11.08 -28.12
CA PRO A 20 8.05 11.70 -27.11
C PRO A 20 6.74 10.90 -26.95
N ILE A 21 6.35 10.65 -25.71
CA ILE A 21 5.13 9.93 -25.32
C ILE A 21 4.11 10.98 -24.86
N ASN A 22 3.44 11.59 -25.84
CA ASN A 22 2.54 12.73 -25.62
C ASN A 22 1.04 12.34 -25.58
N ALA A 23 0.72 11.05 -25.47
CA ALA A 23 -0.63 10.51 -25.37
C ALA A 23 -0.62 9.06 -24.82
N LEU A 24 -1.68 8.66 -24.12
CA LEU A 24 -1.97 7.30 -23.68
C LEU A 24 -2.51 6.45 -24.85
N VAL A 25 -1.60 5.85 -25.61
CA VAL A 25 -1.88 5.08 -26.84
C VAL A 25 -1.02 3.81 -26.93
N SER A 26 -1.46 2.83 -27.72
CA SER A 26 -0.74 1.55 -27.87
C SER A 26 0.35 1.56 -28.94
N LYS A 27 0.41 2.59 -29.80
CA LYS A 27 1.33 2.67 -30.94
C LYS A 27 1.82 4.10 -31.10
N ILE A 28 3.14 4.30 -31.20
CA ILE A 28 3.74 5.59 -31.56
C ILE A 28 4.77 5.37 -32.66
N THR A 29 4.65 6.12 -33.76
CA THR A 29 5.61 6.10 -34.87
C THR A 29 6.81 6.97 -34.54
N CYS A 30 8.02 6.40 -34.60
CA CYS A 30 9.26 7.15 -34.45
C CYS A 30 9.39 8.19 -35.57
N SER A 31 9.52 9.47 -35.22
CA SER A 31 9.67 10.55 -36.22
C SER A 31 10.98 10.44 -37.02
N ALA A 32 12.00 9.76 -36.49
CA ALA A 32 13.30 9.67 -37.15
C ALA A 32 13.39 8.54 -38.19
N CYS A 33 12.84 7.36 -37.90
CA CYS A 33 12.97 6.19 -38.78
C CYS A 33 11.63 5.61 -39.27
N GLY A 34 10.50 6.20 -38.85
CA GLY A 34 9.16 5.74 -39.23
C GLY A 34 8.72 4.40 -38.61
N LYS A 35 9.58 3.74 -37.81
CA LYS A 35 9.19 2.48 -37.16
C LYS A 35 8.13 2.71 -36.09
N ILE A 36 7.12 1.82 -36.08
CA ILE A 36 6.09 1.79 -35.06
C ILE A 36 6.65 1.14 -33.79
N CYS A 37 6.57 1.87 -32.68
CA CYS A 37 6.82 1.37 -31.33
C CYS A 37 5.49 1.01 -30.68
N ASN A 38 5.36 -0.24 -30.24
CA ASN A 38 4.15 -0.75 -29.58
C ASN A 38 4.34 -0.65 -28.05
N PHE A 39 3.29 -0.21 -27.36
CA PHE A 39 3.22 -0.09 -25.90
C PHE A 39 2.04 -0.94 -25.39
N ASN A 40 2.35 -2.00 -24.65
CA ASN A 40 1.36 -2.86 -24.02
C ASN A 40 0.94 -2.31 -22.64
N LEU A 41 0.10 -3.04 -21.89
CA LEU A 41 -0.35 -2.59 -20.56
C LEU A 41 0.77 -2.56 -19.52
N ASP A 42 1.78 -3.42 -19.64
CA ASP A 42 2.91 -3.49 -18.71
C ASP A 42 3.91 -2.35 -18.98
N ASP A 43 4.08 -1.95 -20.24
CA ASP A 43 4.79 -0.73 -20.63
C ASP A 43 4.12 0.50 -19.98
N TRP A 44 2.79 0.59 -20.08
CA TRP A 44 2.04 1.69 -19.47
C TRP A 44 2.04 1.66 -17.95
N GLU A 45 2.09 0.47 -17.35
CA GLU A 45 2.28 0.32 -15.90
C GLU A 45 3.67 0.81 -15.50
N SER A 46 4.69 0.53 -16.30
CA SER A 46 6.03 1.07 -16.08
C SER A 46 6.02 2.60 -16.19
N ILE A 47 5.31 3.17 -17.17
CA ILE A 47 5.26 4.63 -17.39
C ILE A 47 4.46 5.37 -16.31
N LEU A 48 3.31 4.83 -15.90
CA LEU A 48 2.37 5.52 -15.03
C LEU A 48 2.40 5.05 -13.59
N GLY A 49 2.95 3.87 -13.29
CA GLY A 49 2.88 3.22 -11.98
C GLY A 49 3.36 4.13 -10.84
N ASN A 50 4.58 4.65 -10.96
CA ASN A 50 5.15 5.55 -9.95
C ASN A 50 4.33 6.85 -9.81
N ALA A 51 3.82 7.40 -10.93
CA ALA A 51 3.01 8.61 -10.90
C ALA A 51 1.67 8.38 -10.16
N LEU A 52 0.98 7.27 -10.46
CA LEU A 52 -0.28 6.92 -9.80
C LEU A 52 -0.09 6.55 -8.32
N GLU A 53 1.09 6.04 -7.95
CA GLU A 53 1.43 5.67 -6.58
C GLU A 53 1.85 6.88 -5.74
N GLU A 54 2.70 7.77 -6.26
CA GLU A 54 3.33 8.83 -5.48
C GLU A 54 2.55 10.15 -5.48
N VAL A 55 1.97 10.54 -6.62
CA VAL A 55 1.34 11.86 -6.81
C VAL A 55 0.18 12.16 -5.85
N PRO A 56 -0.65 11.18 -5.41
CA PRO A 56 -1.66 11.44 -4.39
C PRO A 56 -1.11 11.97 -3.05
N TYR A 57 0.18 11.78 -2.79
CA TYR A 57 0.86 12.23 -1.57
C TYR A 57 1.76 13.45 -1.80
N MET A 58 1.80 13.97 -3.02
CA MET A 58 2.56 15.18 -3.35
C MET A 58 1.73 16.42 -3.03
N GLU A 59 2.41 17.51 -2.69
CA GLU A 59 1.82 18.84 -2.63
C GLU A 59 1.47 19.35 -4.03
N GLU A 60 0.51 20.28 -4.14
CA GLU A 60 0.17 20.88 -5.44
C GLU A 60 1.42 21.62 -6.01
N LEU A 61 1.75 21.32 -7.27
CA LEU A 61 2.95 21.74 -8.01
C LEU A 61 4.25 21.02 -7.63
N GLU A 62 4.23 20.08 -6.69
CA GLU A 62 5.36 19.17 -6.48
C GLU A 62 5.44 18.14 -7.63
N GLY A 63 6.67 17.82 -8.05
CA GLY A 63 6.93 16.86 -9.10
C GLY A 63 8.20 16.06 -8.85
N SER A 64 8.26 14.89 -9.49
CA SER A 64 9.37 13.95 -9.46
C SER A 64 9.76 13.56 -10.88
N SER A 65 10.91 12.90 -11.00
CA SER A 65 11.38 12.32 -12.25
C SER A 65 11.91 10.92 -12.04
N SER A 66 11.72 10.05 -13.02
CA SER A 66 12.14 8.66 -12.96
C SER A 66 12.70 8.20 -14.31
N THR A 67 13.69 7.31 -14.25
CA THR A 67 14.23 6.59 -15.40
C THR A 67 13.96 5.12 -15.21
N ILE A 68 13.14 4.52 -16.07
CA ILE A 68 12.62 3.15 -15.91
C ILE A 68 13.04 2.29 -17.09
N PHE A 69 13.70 1.18 -16.79
CA PHE A 69 14.05 0.16 -17.77
C PHE A 69 12.98 -0.94 -17.76
N SER A 70 12.24 -1.09 -18.85
CA SER A 70 11.21 -2.12 -18.98
C SER A 70 11.18 -2.68 -20.40
N GLY A 71 11.40 -3.99 -20.50
CA GLY A 71 11.52 -4.68 -21.78
C GLY A 71 12.58 -4.06 -22.69
N ASN A 72 12.15 -3.61 -23.87
CA ASN A 72 13.03 -3.01 -24.90
C ASN A 72 13.15 -1.49 -24.79
N TYR A 73 12.55 -0.88 -23.78
CA TYR A 73 12.43 0.57 -23.65
C TYR A 73 13.14 1.08 -22.40
N ASN A 74 13.70 2.27 -22.54
CA ASN A 74 14.19 3.08 -21.43
C ASN A 74 13.33 4.35 -21.39
N TYR A 75 12.51 4.49 -20.37
CA TYR A 75 11.57 5.58 -20.20
C TYR A 75 12.19 6.67 -19.32
N GLU A 76 12.20 7.91 -19.79
CA GLU A 76 12.48 9.10 -18.98
C GLU A 76 11.15 9.82 -18.75
N ILE A 77 10.73 9.92 -17.49
CA ILE A 77 9.40 10.41 -17.11
C ILE A 77 9.54 11.51 -16.07
N VAL A 78 8.83 12.61 -16.25
CA VAL A 78 8.57 13.63 -15.24
C VAL A 78 7.08 13.61 -14.95
N TYR A 79 6.72 13.59 -13.67
CA TYR A 79 5.34 13.59 -13.24
C TYR A 79 5.16 14.44 -11.99
N GLY A 80 3.95 14.88 -11.70
CA GLY A 80 3.70 15.68 -10.50
C GLY A 80 2.22 15.97 -10.28
N ARG A 81 1.90 16.44 -9.07
CA ARG A 81 0.54 16.85 -8.75
C ARG A 81 0.30 18.24 -9.33
N GLN A 82 -0.49 18.31 -10.39
CA GLN A 82 -0.78 19.58 -11.02
C GLN A 82 -2.15 19.56 -11.68
N HIS A 83 -2.96 20.56 -11.35
CA HIS A 83 -4.21 20.82 -12.03
C HIS A 83 -4.03 20.95 -13.56
N PRO A 84 -4.86 20.28 -14.39
CA PRO A 84 -4.79 20.43 -15.85
C PRO A 84 -4.85 21.89 -16.27
N SER A 85 -3.97 22.26 -17.20
CA SER A 85 -3.84 23.63 -17.72
C SER A 85 -3.50 23.62 -19.21
N PHE A 86 -3.88 24.70 -19.90
CA PHE A 86 -3.52 24.88 -21.30
C PHE A 86 -2.01 25.08 -21.43
N ARG A 87 -1.39 24.45 -22.43
CA ARG A 87 0.09 24.45 -22.56
C ARG A 87 0.67 25.83 -22.87
N ASP A 88 -0.08 26.68 -23.56
CA ASP A 88 0.43 27.91 -24.15
C ASP A 88 0.51 29.07 -23.12
N ASP A 89 -0.49 29.19 -22.25
CA ASP A 89 -0.60 30.27 -21.26
C ASP A 89 -0.68 29.79 -19.80
N LYS A 90 -0.67 28.46 -19.58
CA LYS A 90 -0.77 27.82 -18.26
C LYS A 90 -2.07 28.13 -17.51
N GLN A 91 -3.10 28.67 -18.17
CA GLN A 91 -4.40 28.88 -17.55
C GLN A 91 -5.02 27.51 -17.18
N LYS A 92 -5.52 27.39 -15.94
CA LYS A 92 -6.19 26.18 -15.47
C LYS A 92 -7.43 25.90 -16.32
N ILE A 93 -7.59 24.63 -16.70
CA ILE A 93 -8.76 24.15 -17.44
C ILE A 93 -9.91 23.99 -16.45
N ASP A 94 -11.11 24.52 -16.76
CA ASP A 94 -12.31 24.18 -15.98
C ASP A 94 -12.69 22.72 -16.26
N ILE A 95 -12.46 21.83 -15.28
CA ILE A 95 -12.66 20.39 -15.45
C ILE A 95 -14.13 20.05 -15.62
N ASP A 96 -15.03 20.68 -14.88
CA ASP A 96 -16.46 20.39 -14.95
C ASP A 96 -17.03 20.78 -16.31
N GLN A 97 -16.60 21.92 -16.84
CA GLN A 97 -16.96 22.34 -18.20
C GLN A 97 -16.33 21.41 -19.26
N ALA A 98 -15.06 21.05 -19.11
CA ALA A 98 -14.37 20.20 -20.07
C ALA A 98 -14.96 18.78 -20.13
N VAL A 99 -15.31 18.20 -18.98
CA VAL A 99 -15.97 16.88 -18.91
C VAL A 99 -17.35 16.92 -19.57
N LYS A 100 -18.12 18.01 -19.39
CA LYS A 100 -19.40 18.20 -20.12
C LYS A 100 -19.21 18.25 -21.64
N GLN A 101 -18.03 18.66 -22.12
CA GLN A 101 -17.71 18.78 -23.55
C GLN A 101 -16.92 17.58 -24.09
N ILE A 102 -16.76 16.51 -23.31
CA ILE A 102 -15.89 15.38 -23.66
C ILE A 102 -16.25 14.69 -24.98
N TYR A 103 -17.53 14.71 -25.35
CA TYR A 103 -18.03 14.17 -26.62
C TYR A 103 -17.48 14.91 -27.85
N GLN A 104 -16.97 16.13 -27.69
CA GLN A 104 -16.33 16.89 -28.77
C GLN A 104 -14.89 16.40 -29.02
N GLY A 105 -14.28 15.73 -28.06
CA GLY A 105 -12.88 15.28 -28.10
C GLY A 105 -11.85 16.39 -27.86
N TRP A 106 -12.31 17.64 -27.65
CA TRP A 106 -11.44 18.80 -27.43
C TRP A 106 -12.14 19.91 -26.66
N ILE A 107 -11.33 20.80 -26.09
CA ILE A 107 -11.72 22.09 -25.49
C ILE A 107 -10.89 23.22 -26.12
N ALA A 108 -11.46 24.42 -26.23
CA ALA A 108 -10.73 25.60 -26.68
C ALA A 108 -10.19 26.37 -25.49
N ASN A 109 -8.94 26.82 -25.59
CA ASN A 109 -8.41 27.82 -24.69
C ASN A 109 -9.20 29.14 -24.89
N PRO A 110 -9.74 29.76 -23.82
CA PRO A 110 -10.62 30.91 -23.94
C PRO A 110 -9.90 32.18 -24.42
N LEU A 111 -8.59 32.28 -24.24
CA LEU A 111 -7.77 33.43 -24.65
C LEU A 111 -7.26 33.28 -26.09
N THR A 112 -6.76 32.09 -26.44
CA THR A 112 -6.09 31.87 -27.74
C THR A 112 -6.99 31.22 -28.79
N GLY A 113 -8.13 30.64 -28.39
CA GLY A 113 -9.00 29.84 -29.25
C GLY A 113 -8.41 28.50 -29.68
N LYS A 114 -7.17 28.19 -29.30
CA LYS A 114 -6.48 26.95 -29.67
C LYS A 114 -7.15 25.75 -29.02
N LYS A 115 -7.30 24.68 -29.78
CA LYS A 115 -7.92 23.43 -29.32
C LYS A 115 -6.90 22.56 -28.60
N PHE A 116 -7.34 21.92 -27.52
CA PHE A 116 -6.61 20.94 -26.74
C PHE A 116 -7.48 19.70 -26.56
N SER A 117 -6.90 18.51 -26.64
CA SER A 117 -7.68 17.28 -26.55
C SER A 117 -8.25 17.06 -25.14
N VAL A 118 -9.44 16.48 -25.08
CA VAL A 118 -10.02 15.94 -23.84
C VAL A 118 -10.77 14.66 -24.21
N ARG A 119 -10.57 13.59 -23.45
CA ARG A 119 -11.30 12.33 -23.66
C ARG A 119 -11.35 11.48 -22.40
N ALA A 120 -12.31 10.55 -22.37
CA ALA A 120 -12.32 9.49 -21.38
C ALA A 120 -11.14 8.55 -21.62
N VAL A 121 -10.63 7.94 -20.55
CA VAL A 121 -9.63 6.90 -20.69
C VAL A 121 -10.21 5.70 -21.45
N PRO A 122 -9.51 5.10 -22.42
CA PRO A 122 -10.00 3.91 -23.12
C PRO A 122 -10.25 2.74 -22.17
N GLN A 123 -11.28 1.95 -22.46
CA GLN A 123 -11.74 0.86 -21.57
C GLN A 123 -10.64 -0.14 -21.23
N LYS A 124 -9.76 -0.48 -22.19
CA LYS A 124 -8.63 -1.39 -21.95
C LYS A 124 -7.67 -0.93 -20.86
N TYR A 125 -7.53 0.40 -20.68
CA TYR A 125 -6.68 0.99 -19.65
C TYR A 125 -7.42 1.17 -18.33
N GLN A 126 -8.75 1.35 -18.35
CA GLN A 126 -9.56 1.49 -17.12
C GLN A 126 -9.42 0.30 -16.18
N LEU A 127 -9.33 -0.92 -16.74
CA LEU A 127 -9.16 -2.14 -15.95
C LEU A 127 -7.80 -2.21 -15.24
N LYS A 128 -6.74 -1.72 -15.89
CA LYS A 128 -5.36 -1.77 -15.36
C LYS A 128 -5.05 -0.56 -14.47
N PHE A 129 -5.61 0.60 -14.79
CA PHE A 129 -5.42 1.89 -14.10
C PHE A 129 -6.75 2.42 -13.57
N PRO A 130 -7.33 1.73 -12.59
CA PRO A 130 -8.55 2.17 -11.94
C PRO A 130 -8.28 3.51 -11.26
N GLY A 131 -9.26 4.42 -11.38
CA GLY A 131 -9.15 5.80 -10.94
C GLY A 131 -8.76 6.78 -12.04
N ILE A 132 -8.10 6.37 -13.13
CA ILE A 132 -7.98 7.29 -14.27
C ILE A 132 -9.37 7.48 -14.89
N LYS A 133 -9.88 8.73 -14.93
CA LYS A 133 -11.20 9.03 -15.52
C LYS A 133 -11.07 9.71 -16.87
N TYR A 134 -10.20 10.72 -16.94
CA TYR A 134 -10.07 11.56 -18.13
C TYR A 134 -8.61 11.89 -18.43
N LEU A 135 -8.36 12.20 -19.70
CA LEU A 135 -7.07 12.58 -20.25
C LEU A 135 -7.21 13.95 -20.89
N PHE A 136 -6.22 14.82 -20.66
CA PHE A 136 -6.24 16.21 -21.12
C PHE A 136 -4.95 16.57 -21.83
N CYS A 137 -5.09 17.41 -22.84
CA CYS A 137 -3.99 18.00 -23.58
C CYS A 137 -3.06 16.97 -24.22
N GLU A 138 -3.50 15.75 -24.50
CA GLU A 138 -2.75 14.80 -25.33
C GLU A 138 -2.55 15.36 -26.76
N GLN A 139 -1.51 14.90 -27.43
CA GLN A 139 -1.21 15.33 -28.79
C GLN A 139 -2.20 14.71 -29.80
N PHE A 140 -2.98 15.56 -30.51
CA PHE A 140 -4.03 15.12 -31.45
C PHE A 140 -3.52 14.15 -32.52
N GLU A 141 -2.32 14.36 -33.06
CA GLU A 141 -1.79 13.49 -34.13
C GLU A 141 -1.44 12.07 -33.67
N LEU A 142 -1.47 11.80 -32.36
CA LEU A 142 -1.29 10.47 -31.79
C LEU A 142 -2.62 9.79 -31.48
N LEU A 143 -3.73 10.53 -31.42
CA LEU A 143 -5.02 9.98 -31.04
C LEU A 143 -5.67 9.23 -32.23
N PRO A 144 -6.37 8.11 -31.97
CA PRO A 144 -7.13 7.43 -33.01
C PRO A 144 -8.24 8.35 -33.54
N THR A 145 -8.34 8.47 -34.87
CA THR A 145 -9.30 9.34 -35.57
C THR A 145 -10.76 8.89 -35.44
N SER A 146 -10.99 7.65 -34.98
CA SER A 146 -12.32 7.13 -34.68
C SER A 146 -12.28 6.32 -33.38
N PRO A 147 -13.22 6.54 -32.45
CA PRO A 147 -13.34 5.73 -31.23
C PRO A 147 -13.70 4.25 -31.50
N LEU A 148 -14.10 3.91 -32.73
CA LEU A 148 -14.56 2.56 -33.11
C LEU A 148 -13.50 1.70 -33.82
N THR A 149 -12.32 2.25 -34.15
CA THR A 149 -11.25 1.50 -34.84
C THR A 149 -9.90 1.89 -34.26
N GLU A 150 -9.54 1.30 -33.11
CA GLU A 150 -8.24 1.53 -32.42
C GLU A 150 -7.01 1.14 -33.26
N ASP A 151 -7.18 0.38 -34.35
CA ASP A 151 -6.06 -0.23 -35.07
C ASP A 151 -5.51 0.55 -36.27
N GLN A 152 -6.10 1.69 -36.63
CA GLN A 152 -5.63 2.49 -37.76
C GLN A 152 -5.40 3.95 -37.35
N ILE A 153 -4.21 4.21 -36.79
CA ILE A 153 -3.66 5.58 -36.79
C ILE A 153 -3.23 5.85 -38.24
N GLU A 154 -4.12 6.44 -39.04
CA GLU A 154 -3.71 7.00 -40.33
C GLU A 154 -2.84 8.24 -40.04
N THR A 155 -1.52 8.07 -39.98
CA THR A 155 -0.57 9.17 -40.12
C THR A 155 -0.61 9.69 -41.55
N LYS A 156 -1.70 10.34 -41.94
CA LYS A 156 -1.80 11.14 -43.16
C LYS A 156 -1.74 12.62 -42.78
N SER A 157 -0.63 13.04 -42.16
CA SER A 157 -0.10 14.33 -42.58
C SER A 157 0.45 14.07 -43.97
N LYS A 158 -0.36 14.35 -45.00
CA LYS A 158 0.12 14.36 -46.38
C LYS A 158 1.14 15.51 -46.44
N ILE A 159 2.40 15.21 -46.15
CA ILE A 159 3.48 16.19 -46.26
C ILE A 159 3.50 16.57 -47.74
N GLU A 160 3.37 17.86 -48.03
CA GLU A 160 3.48 18.33 -49.40
C GLU A 160 4.85 17.89 -49.94
N PRO A 161 4.92 17.20 -51.10
CA PRO A 161 6.18 16.70 -51.61
C PRO A 161 7.18 17.83 -51.75
N VAL A 162 8.35 17.69 -51.13
CA VAL A 162 9.41 18.70 -51.23
C VAL A 162 10.33 18.30 -52.36
N TYR A 163 10.64 19.25 -53.25
CA TYR A 163 11.55 19.03 -54.37
C TYR A 163 13.00 19.25 -53.94
N PHE A 164 13.85 18.28 -54.21
CA PHE A 164 15.28 18.30 -53.91
C PHE A 164 16.09 17.88 -55.15
N ASN A 165 17.17 18.57 -55.49
CA ASN A 165 17.94 18.21 -56.68
C ASN A 165 18.86 17.02 -56.40
N CYS A 166 18.87 16.04 -57.29
CA CYS A 166 19.77 14.88 -57.20
C CYS A 166 21.23 15.36 -57.21
N PRO A 167 22.05 14.99 -56.20
CA PRO A 167 23.43 15.47 -56.11
C PRO A 167 24.33 14.94 -57.24
N LYS A 168 23.91 13.87 -57.95
CA LYS A 168 24.69 13.29 -59.06
C LYS A 168 24.38 13.90 -60.42
N CYS A 169 23.11 14.14 -60.74
CA CYS A 169 22.68 14.56 -62.08
C CYS A 169 21.92 15.89 -62.14
N GLY A 170 21.61 16.50 -60.99
CA GLY A 170 20.82 17.73 -60.89
C GLY A 170 19.31 17.55 -61.11
N GLY A 171 18.83 16.38 -61.52
CA GLY A 171 17.40 16.13 -61.74
C GLY A 171 16.57 16.25 -60.45
N GLY A 172 15.37 16.82 -60.54
CA GLY A 172 14.48 17.03 -59.40
C GLY A 172 13.96 15.72 -58.79
N LEU A 173 14.11 15.56 -57.48
CA LEU A 173 13.61 14.45 -56.69
C LEU A 173 12.39 14.92 -55.92
N GLU A 174 11.28 14.26 -56.17
CA GLU A 174 10.08 14.38 -55.35
C GLU A 174 10.27 13.52 -54.09
N ILE A 175 10.33 14.16 -52.92
CA ILE A 175 10.53 13.48 -51.64
C ILE A 175 9.22 13.54 -50.85
N ASP A 176 8.73 12.36 -50.46
CA ASP A 176 7.52 12.17 -49.66
C ASP A 176 7.80 11.93 -48.16
N GLY A 177 9.08 11.88 -47.76
CA GLY A 177 9.50 11.57 -46.39
C GLY A 177 9.38 10.10 -46.00
N SER A 178 9.05 9.19 -46.92
CA SER A 178 8.90 7.77 -46.59
C SER A 178 10.25 7.07 -46.31
N GLN A 179 11.32 7.51 -46.97
CA GLN A 179 12.66 6.93 -46.87
C GLN A 179 13.74 8.00 -46.94
N ARG A 180 14.81 7.84 -46.13
CA ARG A 180 15.97 8.76 -46.13
C ARG A 180 16.92 8.57 -47.32
N LEU A 181 16.84 7.41 -47.97
CA LEU A 181 17.54 7.07 -49.21
C LEU A 181 16.51 6.95 -50.32
N VAL A 182 16.53 7.87 -51.27
CA VAL A 182 15.59 7.90 -52.40
C VAL A 182 16.34 7.68 -53.71
N ASN A 183 15.79 6.88 -54.62
CA ASN A 183 16.42 6.64 -55.92
C ASN A 183 16.02 7.74 -56.92
N CYS A 184 17.00 8.34 -57.59
CA CYS A 184 16.75 9.32 -58.61
C CYS A 184 16.05 8.70 -59.83
N ARG A 185 14.88 9.23 -60.22
CA ARG A 185 14.15 8.74 -61.40
C ARG A 185 14.89 8.98 -62.72
N PHE A 186 15.87 9.90 -62.75
CA PHE A 186 16.62 10.27 -63.96
C PHE A 186 17.92 9.47 -64.13
N CYS A 187 18.75 9.36 -63.09
CA CYS A 187 20.06 8.70 -63.17
C CYS A 187 20.18 7.43 -62.32
N HIS A 188 19.10 7.03 -61.65
CA HIS A 188 18.99 5.86 -60.76
C HIS A 188 19.97 5.82 -59.58
N ALA A 189 20.73 6.89 -59.32
CA ALA A 189 21.56 6.99 -58.14
C ALA A 189 20.70 7.13 -56.87
N SER A 190 21.05 6.40 -55.82
CA SER A 190 20.50 6.61 -54.49
C SER A 190 21.02 7.92 -53.93
N ALA A 191 20.11 8.84 -53.62
CA ALA A 191 20.40 10.11 -52.99
C ALA A 191 20.02 10.02 -51.50
N TYR A 192 20.97 10.38 -50.64
CA TYR A 192 20.72 10.55 -49.22
C TYR A 192 20.11 11.94 -48.98
N ILE A 193 18.97 11.98 -48.29
CA ILE A 193 18.29 13.24 -47.94
C ILE A 193 19.10 13.94 -46.84
N PRO A 194 19.56 15.20 -47.06
CA PRO A 194 20.26 15.96 -46.04
C PRO A 194 19.41 16.15 -44.78
N ASP A 195 20.08 16.22 -43.62
CA ASP A 195 19.44 16.28 -42.31
C ASP A 195 18.44 17.44 -42.20
N ASP A 196 18.77 18.63 -42.69
CA ASP A 196 17.87 19.79 -42.64
C ASP A 196 16.56 19.53 -43.41
N LEU A 197 16.66 18.91 -44.59
CA LEU A 197 15.48 18.56 -45.39
C LEU A 197 14.69 17.43 -44.72
N TRP A 198 15.38 16.46 -44.12
CA TRP A 198 14.76 15.41 -43.34
C TRP A 198 14.01 15.98 -42.13
N LEU A 199 14.58 16.96 -41.43
CA LEU A 199 13.95 17.63 -40.28
C LEU A 199 12.76 18.52 -40.70
N ILE A 200 12.75 19.05 -41.92
CA ILE A 200 11.57 19.75 -42.47
C ILE A 200 10.42 18.77 -42.70
N LEU A 201 10.72 17.59 -43.26
CA LEU A 201 9.73 16.54 -43.52
C LEU A 201 9.30 15.82 -42.22
N HIS A 202 10.20 15.74 -41.25
CA HIS A 202 10.01 15.07 -39.97
C HIS A 202 10.35 16.02 -38.83
N PRO A 203 9.52 17.06 -38.59
CA PRO A 203 9.77 18.01 -37.53
C PRO A 203 9.96 17.26 -36.21
N VAL A 204 11.03 17.63 -35.49
CA VAL A 204 11.38 17.01 -34.22
C VAL A 204 10.22 17.22 -33.26
N LYS A 205 9.48 16.13 -33.00
CA LYS A 205 8.42 16.16 -32.00
C LYS A 205 9.07 16.38 -30.64
N THR A 206 8.63 17.42 -29.95
CA THR A 206 9.08 17.72 -28.59
C THR A 206 8.22 16.97 -27.59
N VAL A 207 8.82 16.64 -26.44
CA VAL A 207 8.06 16.15 -25.28
C VAL A 207 7.13 17.25 -24.82
N SER A 208 5.86 16.91 -24.63
CA SER A 208 4.83 17.85 -24.23
C SER A 208 4.04 17.32 -23.04
N ARG A 209 3.72 18.21 -22.10
CA ARG A 209 2.90 17.91 -20.92
C ARG A 209 1.51 17.48 -21.32
N TRP A 210 1.04 16.37 -20.78
CA TRP A 210 -0.37 16.02 -20.80
C TRP A 210 -0.80 15.65 -19.38
N TYR A 211 -2.11 15.59 -19.14
CA TYR A 211 -2.62 15.41 -17.79
C TYR A 211 -3.58 14.23 -17.69
N ILE A 212 -3.53 13.59 -16.54
CA ILE A 212 -4.46 12.56 -16.09
C ILE A 212 -5.34 13.20 -15.02
N TRP A 213 -6.65 13.06 -15.15
CA TRP A 213 -7.58 13.38 -14.07
C TRP A 213 -7.93 12.09 -13.33
N PHE A 214 -7.45 12.01 -12.10
CA PHE A 214 -7.33 10.79 -11.34
C PHE A 214 -8.19 10.80 -10.09
N ASP A 215 -8.95 9.74 -9.89
CA ASP A 215 -9.65 9.45 -8.65
C ASP A 215 -8.75 8.62 -7.74
N GLN A 216 -8.15 9.28 -6.76
CA GLN A 216 -7.27 8.63 -5.80
C GLN A 216 -7.98 7.64 -4.87
N TYR A 217 -9.31 7.64 -4.82
CA TYR A 217 -10.08 6.71 -4.00
C TYR A 217 -10.40 5.40 -4.75
N ASP A 218 -10.35 5.42 -6.09
CA ASP A 218 -10.50 4.22 -6.93
C ASP A 218 -9.18 3.46 -7.15
N ARG A 219 -8.16 3.72 -6.32
CA ARG A 219 -6.89 3.00 -6.40
C ARG A 219 -7.11 1.51 -6.15
N VAL A 220 -6.54 0.65 -7.00
CA VAL A 220 -6.53 -0.78 -6.70
C VAL A 220 -5.48 -1.07 -5.65
N PHE A 221 -5.95 -1.56 -4.50
CA PHE A 221 -5.11 -2.23 -3.53
C PHE A 221 -4.74 -3.61 -4.08
N ARG A 222 -3.44 -3.90 -4.17
CA ARG A 222 -2.93 -5.18 -4.66
C ARG A 222 -2.60 -6.10 -3.49
N TRP A 223 -3.29 -7.21 -3.44
CA TRP A 223 -3.10 -8.32 -2.49
C TRP A 223 -1.84 -9.14 -2.75
N GLU A 224 -0.76 -8.53 -3.22
CA GLU A 224 0.50 -9.23 -3.54
C GLU A 224 1.60 -8.95 -2.51
N GLN A 225 1.36 -7.97 -1.64
CA GLN A 225 2.30 -7.50 -0.62
C GLN A 225 2.18 -8.30 0.67
N ASP A 226 3.29 -8.47 1.37
CA ASP A 226 3.32 -9.11 2.67
C ASP A 226 2.50 -8.30 3.68
N LEU A 227 1.62 -8.97 4.43
CA LEU A 227 0.81 -8.37 5.49
C LEU A 227 1.53 -8.54 6.82
N TRP A 228 1.77 -7.45 7.54
CA TRP A 228 2.53 -7.46 8.79
C TRP A 228 1.64 -7.49 10.04
N ASP A 229 0.52 -6.77 10.01
CA ASP A 229 -0.51 -6.79 11.06
C ASP A 229 -1.82 -6.20 10.52
N GLY A 230 -2.88 -6.32 11.31
CA GLY A 230 -4.15 -5.67 11.02
C GLY A 230 -5.07 -5.53 12.23
N VAL A 231 -6.10 -4.71 12.10
CA VAL A 231 -7.19 -4.56 13.06
C VAL A 231 -8.52 -4.37 12.33
N VAL A 232 -9.63 -4.64 13.00
CA VAL A 232 -10.97 -4.50 12.45
C VAL A 232 -11.83 -3.69 13.41
N ASP A 233 -12.48 -2.65 12.91
CA ASP A 233 -13.36 -1.81 13.72
C ASP A 233 -14.76 -2.43 13.92
N SER A 234 -15.61 -1.77 14.70
CA SER A 234 -17.00 -2.17 14.93
C SER A 234 -17.87 -2.12 13.66
N GLN A 235 -17.43 -1.40 12.63
CA GLN A 235 -18.09 -1.31 11.34
C GLN A 235 -17.58 -2.34 10.33
N ASN A 236 -16.72 -3.29 10.73
CA ASN A 236 -16.08 -4.27 9.85
C ASN A 236 -15.18 -3.65 8.77
N ASN A 237 -14.69 -2.44 8.96
CA ASN A 237 -13.60 -1.92 8.15
C ASN A 237 -12.30 -2.61 8.60
N LEU A 238 -11.51 -3.04 7.63
CA LEU A 238 -10.26 -3.75 7.84
C LEU A 238 -9.10 -2.79 7.62
N TYR A 239 -8.29 -2.61 8.66
CA TYR A 239 -7.07 -1.81 8.63
C TYR A 239 -5.87 -2.73 8.57
N LEU A 240 -4.98 -2.52 7.61
CA LEU A 240 -3.83 -3.39 7.36
C LEU A 240 -2.56 -2.57 7.30
N VAL A 241 -1.49 -3.12 7.87
CA VAL A 241 -0.13 -2.73 7.52
C VAL A 241 0.46 -3.80 6.60
N CYS A 242 0.96 -3.36 5.45
CA CYS A 242 1.58 -4.23 4.47
C CYS A 242 2.90 -3.65 3.94
N GLU A 243 3.78 -4.51 3.45
CA GLU A 243 5.04 -4.11 2.83
C GLU A 243 4.78 -3.34 1.52
N SER A 244 5.50 -2.24 1.30
CA SER A 244 5.47 -1.54 0.01
C SER A 244 6.48 -2.14 -0.97
N SER A 245 6.31 -1.84 -2.27
CA SER A 245 7.26 -2.24 -3.32
C SER A 245 8.70 -1.71 -3.12
N ASN A 246 8.87 -0.68 -2.30
CA ASN A 246 10.18 -0.09 -1.98
C ASN A 246 10.74 -0.54 -0.61
N GLY A 247 10.16 -1.57 0.01
CA GLY A 247 10.59 -2.12 1.31
C GLY A 247 10.23 -1.25 2.53
N ASN A 248 9.44 -0.19 2.34
CA ASN A 248 8.75 0.49 3.43
C ASN A 248 7.42 -0.24 3.71
N PHE A 249 6.47 0.46 4.31
CA PHE A 249 5.13 -0.06 4.55
C PHE A 249 4.04 0.84 3.97
N LYS A 250 2.84 0.29 3.88
CA LYS A 250 1.61 0.98 3.57
C LYS A 250 0.59 0.69 4.66
N LEU A 251 -0.14 1.70 5.07
CA LEU A 251 -1.32 1.57 5.90
C LEU A 251 -2.56 1.69 5.02
N VAL A 252 -3.45 0.71 5.08
CA VAL A 252 -4.59 0.59 4.18
C VAL A 252 -5.86 0.40 5.00
N CYS A 253 -6.90 1.16 4.69
CA CYS A 253 -8.25 0.88 5.16
C CYS A 253 -9.10 0.34 4.02
N LEU A 254 -9.78 -0.77 4.30
CA LEU A 254 -10.69 -1.45 3.39
C LEU A 254 -12.09 -1.45 4.02
N ASN A 255 -13.10 -1.13 3.22
CA ASN A 255 -14.49 -1.23 3.66
C ASN A 255 -14.98 -2.69 3.70
N GLN A 256 -16.25 -2.88 4.04
CA GLN A 256 -16.92 -4.20 4.08
C GLN A 256 -16.95 -4.94 2.73
N GLU A 257 -16.77 -4.24 1.61
CA GLU A 257 -16.62 -4.82 0.27
C GLU A 257 -15.16 -5.13 -0.08
N TYR A 258 -14.24 -4.92 0.88
CA TYR A 258 -12.80 -5.09 0.74
C TYR A 258 -12.19 -4.19 -0.34
N LYS A 259 -12.82 -3.03 -0.58
CA LYS A 259 -12.30 -1.96 -1.43
C LYS A 259 -11.61 -0.91 -0.57
N PRO A 260 -10.47 -0.37 -1.03
CA PRO A 260 -9.78 0.66 -0.29
C PRO A 260 -10.61 1.93 -0.17
N THR A 261 -10.74 2.43 1.05
CA THR A 261 -11.30 3.75 1.33
C THR A 261 -10.18 4.79 1.34
N TRP A 262 -9.02 4.42 1.86
CA TRP A 262 -7.79 5.22 1.80
C TRP A 262 -6.55 4.32 1.92
N ILE A 263 -5.42 4.83 1.42
CA ILE A 263 -4.10 4.18 1.44
C ILE A 263 -3.07 5.24 1.84
N LYS A 264 -2.14 4.92 2.74
CA LYS A 264 -1.03 5.79 3.17
C LYS A 264 0.30 5.07 2.95
N ASN A 265 1.16 5.64 2.10
CA ASN A 265 2.46 5.07 1.73
C ASN A 265 3.66 5.83 2.33
N LYS A 266 3.40 6.97 2.98
CA LYS A 266 4.42 7.87 3.53
C LYS A 266 3.97 8.33 4.90
N LEU A 267 4.18 7.46 5.88
CA LEU A 267 4.19 7.86 7.28
C LEU A 267 5.67 7.99 7.67
N ASP A 268 6.01 8.99 8.48
CA ASP A 268 7.38 9.16 8.98
C ASP A 268 7.63 8.14 10.10
N PHE A 269 7.71 6.87 9.68
CA PHE A 269 7.81 5.70 10.56
C PHE A 269 8.63 4.65 9.81
N LYS A 270 9.87 4.36 10.21
CA LYS A 270 10.79 3.57 9.38
C LYS A 270 11.28 2.33 10.10
N THR A 271 10.81 1.17 9.68
CA THR A 271 11.30 -0.10 10.20
C THR A 271 12.75 -0.35 9.76
N HIS A 272 13.63 -0.61 10.71
CA HIS A 272 15.05 -0.89 10.51
C HIS A 272 15.39 -2.37 10.61
N THR A 273 14.51 -3.18 11.20
CA THR A 273 14.76 -4.61 11.44
C THR A 273 13.54 -5.46 11.12
N THR A 274 13.75 -6.75 10.85
CA THR A 274 12.66 -7.73 10.69
C THR A 274 11.89 -8.00 11.99
N ARG A 275 12.41 -7.60 13.15
CA ARG A 275 11.66 -7.57 14.42
C ARG A 275 10.82 -6.29 14.58
N GLY A 276 11.08 -5.28 13.74
CA GLY A 276 10.36 -4.02 13.68
C GLY A 276 9.12 -4.08 12.82
N ASP A 277 8.53 -5.25 12.58
CA ASP A 277 7.24 -5.34 11.89
C ASP A 277 6.23 -4.45 12.63
N ILE A 278 5.62 -3.55 11.87
CA ILE A 278 4.65 -2.62 12.42
C ILE A 278 3.41 -3.39 12.89
N LYS A 279 2.90 -2.97 14.04
CA LYS A 279 1.74 -3.54 14.70
C LYS A 279 0.66 -2.49 14.86
N LEU A 280 -0.59 -2.96 14.84
CA LEU A 280 -1.77 -2.12 14.95
C LEU A 280 -2.57 -2.44 16.23
N SER A 281 -3.24 -1.41 16.73
CA SER A 281 -4.25 -1.48 17.80
C SER A 281 -5.31 -0.41 17.55
N LEU A 282 -6.48 -0.54 18.16
CA LEU A 282 -7.57 0.43 18.09
C LEU A 282 -7.79 1.08 19.45
N THR A 283 -8.01 2.39 19.46
CA THR A 283 -8.59 3.09 20.62
C THR A 283 -10.09 2.79 20.75
N THR A 284 -10.73 3.24 21.83
CA THR A 284 -12.17 3.17 22.04
C THR A 284 -12.95 3.96 20.98
N ASP A 285 -12.41 5.11 20.57
CA ASP A 285 -12.88 5.89 19.41
C ASP A 285 -12.48 5.27 18.05
N GLU A 286 -11.87 4.09 18.08
CA GLU A 286 -11.40 3.29 16.93
C GLU A 286 -10.38 4.02 16.04
N ASN A 287 -9.65 4.99 16.59
CA ASN A 287 -8.44 5.51 15.96
C ASN A 287 -7.33 4.45 16.03
N LEU A 288 -6.42 4.50 15.08
CA LEU A 288 -5.38 3.49 14.95
C LEU A 288 -4.16 3.91 15.75
N ILE A 289 -3.66 3.01 16.59
CA ILE A 289 -2.34 3.12 17.19
C ILE A 289 -1.39 2.26 16.38
N LEU A 290 -0.38 2.89 15.82
CA LEU A 290 0.66 2.26 15.03
C LEU A 290 1.96 2.25 15.85
N HIS A 291 2.56 1.06 16.00
CA HIS A 291 3.78 0.89 16.78
C HIS A 291 4.73 -0.09 16.11
N SER A 292 6.01 0.02 16.43
CA SER A 292 7.05 -0.94 16.04
C SER A 292 8.07 -1.05 17.16
N TYR A 293 8.65 -2.25 17.31
CA TYR A 293 9.70 -2.55 18.27
C TYR A 293 10.96 -1.66 18.13
N ASP A 294 11.24 -1.19 16.91
CA ASP A 294 12.45 -0.43 16.61
C ASP A 294 12.26 1.08 16.53
N GLN A 295 11.02 1.57 16.70
CA GLN A 295 10.74 2.99 16.77
C GLN A 295 10.79 3.50 18.20
N ASP A 296 11.10 4.78 18.32
CA ASP A 296 11.12 5.53 19.58
C ASP A 296 9.78 6.23 19.88
N HIS A 297 8.76 6.03 19.05
CA HIS A 297 7.44 6.61 19.21
C HIS A 297 6.36 5.71 18.58
N LEU A 298 5.11 6.05 18.87
CA LEU A 298 3.87 5.49 18.34
C LEU A 298 3.18 6.57 17.51
N LEU A 299 2.39 6.20 16.53
CA LEU A 299 1.52 7.14 15.82
C LEU A 299 0.06 6.88 16.17
N LEU A 300 -0.66 7.93 16.54
CA LEU A 300 -2.11 7.91 16.59
C LEU A 300 -2.65 8.43 15.26
N ILE A 301 -3.47 7.63 14.58
CA ILE A 301 -3.91 7.88 13.20
C ILE A 301 -5.44 7.90 13.15
N ASP A 302 -6.00 8.91 12.49
CA ASP A 302 -7.43 9.04 12.27
C ASP A 302 -7.92 7.93 11.35
N ARG A 303 -8.90 7.17 11.81
CA ARG A 303 -9.43 6.00 11.09
C ARG A 303 -10.15 6.36 9.79
N ASN A 304 -10.64 7.59 9.65
CA ASN A 304 -11.49 8.02 8.54
C ASN A 304 -10.69 8.36 7.29
N ASP A 305 -9.50 8.93 7.45
CA ASP A 305 -8.68 9.38 6.33
C ASP A 305 -7.21 8.97 6.41
N GLY A 306 -6.79 8.29 7.48
CA GLY A 306 -5.43 7.84 7.74
C GLY A 306 -4.45 8.99 8.01
N SER A 307 -4.90 10.17 8.40
CA SER A 307 -4.03 11.28 8.82
C SER A 307 -3.45 11.01 10.21
N VAL A 308 -2.22 11.47 10.46
CA VAL A 308 -1.61 11.38 11.78
C VAL A 308 -2.24 12.45 12.67
N ILE A 309 -2.88 12.03 13.76
CA ILE A 309 -3.43 12.90 14.80
C ILE A 309 -2.28 13.42 15.67
N CYS A 310 -1.45 12.51 16.19
CA CYS A 310 -0.27 12.85 16.97
C CYS A 310 0.78 11.71 16.94
N SER A 311 1.99 12.04 17.38
CA SER A 311 3.06 11.09 17.67
C SER A 311 3.24 11.01 19.19
N ILE A 312 3.38 9.80 19.73
CA ILE A 312 3.38 9.50 21.17
C ILE A 312 4.67 8.73 21.50
N PRO A 313 5.65 9.28 22.26
CA PRO A 313 5.70 10.60 22.87
C PRO A 313 6.29 11.65 21.94
N ASP A 314 6.13 12.91 22.35
CA ASP A 314 7.19 13.89 22.12
C ASP A 314 8.39 13.50 22.99
N LEU A 315 9.42 12.86 22.39
CA LEU A 315 10.61 12.33 23.08
C LEU A 315 11.30 13.34 24.00
N GLU A 316 11.06 14.64 23.82
CA GLU A 316 11.54 15.69 24.72
C GLU A 316 10.97 15.56 26.15
N GLN A 317 9.78 14.98 26.32
CA GLN A 317 9.07 14.96 27.61
C GLN A 317 9.37 13.71 28.45
N HIS A 318 9.75 12.58 27.83
CA HIS A 318 9.96 11.29 28.50
C HIS A 318 11.24 10.56 28.07
N PRO A 319 12.43 11.16 28.24
CA PRO A 319 13.70 10.56 27.81
C PRO A 319 14.05 9.23 28.50
N GLU A 320 13.41 8.93 29.64
CA GLU A 320 13.55 7.67 30.36
C GLU A 320 12.81 6.50 29.69
N LEU A 321 11.77 6.77 28.89
CA LEU A 321 11.03 5.76 28.15
C LEU A 321 11.71 5.53 26.81
N LYS A 322 12.63 4.58 26.77
CA LYS A 322 13.11 4.05 25.48
C LYS A 322 12.06 3.09 24.93
N PHE A 323 11.40 3.46 23.83
CA PHE A 323 10.37 2.62 23.18
C PHE A 323 10.97 1.46 22.40
N LYS A 324 12.26 1.58 22.07
CA LYS A 324 13.08 0.42 21.72
C LYS A 324 12.85 -0.62 22.80
N TYR A 325 12.55 -1.85 22.39
CA TYR A 325 12.24 -2.99 23.26
C TYR A 325 10.78 -3.19 23.68
N TRP A 326 9.84 -2.43 23.12
CA TRP A 326 8.42 -2.71 23.26
C TRP A 326 8.06 -3.90 22.36
N GLU A 327 8.04 -5.10 22.94
CA GLU A 327 7.81 -6.35 22.23
C GLU A 327 6.35 -6.50 21.78
N SER A 328 5.41 -6.01 22.60
CA SER A 328 3.99 -6.07 22.29
C SER A 328 3.25 -4.93 22.97
N VAL A 329 2.39 -4.26 22.22
CA VAL A 329 1.46 -3.24 22.73
C VAL A 329 0.04 -3.63 22.37
N ALA A 330 -0.89 -3.40 23.30
CA ALA A 330 -2.32 -3.45 23.06
C ALA A 330 -2.99 -2.25 23.73
N CYS A 331 -4.06 -1.74 23.11
CA CYS A 331 -4.86 -0.66 23.69
C CYS A 331 -6.08 -1.26 24.41
N ASP A 332 -6.28 -0.84 25.67
CA ASP A 332 -7.37 -1.28 26.53
C ASP A 332 -8.65 -0.45 26.28
N ILE A 333 -9.77 -0.91 26.85
CA ILE A 333 -11.09 -0.29 26.71
C ILE A 333 -11.24 1.09 27.38
N ASP A 334 -10.20 1.59 28.03
CA ASP A 334 -10.11 2.96 28.56
C ASP A 334 -8.99 3.76 27.89
N ASP A 335 -8.58 3.35 26.69
CA ASP A 335 -7.51 3.95 25.89
C ASP A 335 -6.11 3.88 26.49
N SER A 336 -5.95 3.21 27.63
CA SER A 336 -4.61 2.95 28.15
C SER A 336 -3.85 1.93 27.29
N LEU A 337 -2.54 2.08 27.23
CA LEU A 337 -1.62 1.20 26.52
C LEU A 337 -1.08 0.17 27.49
N LEU A 338 -1.33 -1.11 27.23
CA LEU A 338 -0.69 -2.22 27.92
C LEU A 338 0.54 -2.66 27.11
N VAL A 339 1.72 -2.55 27.73
CA VAL A 339 3.02 -2.68 27.07
C VAL A 339 3.81 -3.81 27.72
N TYR A 340 4.28 -4.76 26.91
CA TYR A 340 5.27 -5.74 27.30
C TYR A 340 6.63 -5.33 26.76
N LEU A 341 7.60 -5.08 27.65
CA LEU A 341 8.89 -4.56 27.23
C LEU A 341 10.08 -5.24 27.91
N ASN A 342 11.23 -5.22 27.24
CA ASN A 342 12.51 -5.62 27.83
C ASN A 342 13.22 -4.39 28.43
N PRO A 343 13.35 -4.27 29.76
CA PRO A 343 14.07 -3.16 30.37
C PRO A 343 15.60 -3.26 30.24
N GLU A 344 16.13 -4.26 29.51
CA GLU A 344 17.56 -4.62 29.44
C GLU A 344 18.18 -4.93 30.80
N LYS A 345 17.37 -5.34 31.77
CA LYS A 345 17.80 -5.70 33.12
C LYS A 345 17.96 -7.18 33.29
N LYS A 346 18.76 -7.55 34.29
CA LYS A 346 18.92 -8.91 34.76
C LYS A 346 18.39 -9.04 36.17
N ASP A 347 17.77 -10.17 36.48
CA ASP A 347 17.38 -10.53 37.83
C ASP A 347 18.60 -10.85 38.71
N ALA A 348 18.37 -11.21 39.98
CA ALA A 348 19.47 -11.55 40.89
C ALA A 348 20.28 -12.79 40.46
N GLU A 349 19.73 -13.63 39.58
CA GLU A 349 20.35 -14.84 39.03
C GLU A 349 21.06 -14.57 37.69
N GLY A 350 20.95 -13.35 37.14
CA GLY A 350 21.58 -12.95 35.90
C GLY A 350 20.74 -13.21 34.64
N TYR A 351 19.47 -13.62 34.78
CA TYR A 351 18.55 -13.81 33.67
C TYR A 351 17.88 -12.50 33.27
N SER A 352 17.76 -12.27 31.96
CA SER A 352 16.91 -11.21 31.44
C SER A 352 15.44 -11.50 31.77
N TYR A 353 14.68 -10.44 31.98
CA TYR A 353 13.24 -10.50 32.19
C TYR A 353 12.56 -9.34 31.47
N TYR A 354 11.25 -9.41 31.36
CA TYR A 354 10.39 -8.42 30.74
C TYR A 354 9.39 -7.91 31.76
N GLU A 355 8.92 -6.68 31.55
CA GLU A 355 7.95 -6.02 32.40
C GLU A 355 6.66 -5.76 31.63
N LEU A 356 5.53 -5.93 32.32
CA LEU A 356 4.21 -5.54 31.87
C LEU A 356 3.87 -4.20 32.52
N LEU A 357 3.80 -3.16 31.71
CA LEU A 357 3.52 -1.79 32.13
C LEU A 357 2.22 -1.30 31.48
N ARG A 358 1.62 -0.30 32.11
CA ARG A 358 0.42 0.36 31.59
C ARG A 358 0.61 1.86 31.58
N PHE A 359 0.18 2.51 30.51
CA PHE A 359 0.29 3.95 30.33
C PHE A 359 -1.04 4.52 29.83
N ASP A 360 -1.32 5.80 30.06
CA ASP A 360 -2.34 6.47 29.24
C ASP A 360 -1.78 6.86 27.85
N LEU A 361 -2.59 7.49 27.00
CA LEU A 361 -2.15 7.93 25.67
C LEU A 361 -1.11 9.04 25.71
N ASP A 362 -1.02 9.79 26.82
CA ASP A 362 0.01 10.80 27.07
C ASP A 362 1.28 10.17 27.69
N LEU A 363 1.32 8.83 27.79
CA LEU A 363 2.41 8.04 28.37
C LEU A 363 2.67 8.29 29.85
N ASN A 364 1.68 8.82 30.58
CA ASN A 364 1.75 8.81 32.03
C ASN A 364 1.59 7.37 32.52
N PRO A 365 2.49 6.89 33.41
CA PRO A 365 2.41 5.54 33.94
C PRO A 365 1.14 5.37 34.80
N LEU A 366 0.41 4.30 34.50
CA LEU A 366 -0.76 3.85 35.26
C LEU A 366 -0.40 2.58 36.05
N PRO A 367 -1.18 2.20 37.07
CA PRO A 367 -1.06 0.87 37.65
C PRO A 367 -1.25 -0.18 36.55
N THR A 368 -0.31 -1.14 36.44
CA THR A 368 -0.37 -2.22 35.43
C THR A 368 -1.74 -2.89 35.41
N TRP A 369 -2.30 -3.12 36.61
CA TRP A 369 -3.63 -3.65 36.81
C TRP A 369 -4.50 -2.56 37.43
N PRO A 370 -5.58 -2.11 36.76
CA PRO A 370 -6.51 -1.16 37.37
C PRO A 370 -7.09 -1.74 38.67
N ASP A 371 -7.05 -0.95 39.74
CA ASP A 371 -7.63 -1.36 41.02
C ASP A 371 -9.16 -1.27 41.01
N GLN A 372 -9.82 -2.20 41.70
CA GLN A 372 -11.26 -2.09 41.95
C GLN A 372 -11.61 -0.94 42.91
N LYS A 373 -10.63 -0.44 43.67
CA LYS A 373 -10.77 0.65 44.64
C LYS A 373 -9.69 1.68 44.39
N SER A 374 -10.10 2.92 44.19
CA SER A 374 -9.29 4.07 43.78
C SER A 374 -8.25 4.52 44.83
N GLU A 375 -7.30 3.68 45.19
CA GLU A 375 -6.10 4.16 45.86
C GLU A 375 -5.21 4.80 44.79
N LYS A 376 -4.99 6.11 44.91
CA LYS A 376 -4.13 6.83 43.97
C LYS A 376 -2.73 6.21 44.03
N PRO A 377 -2.18 5.72 42.90
CA PRO A 377 -0.84 5.17 42.89
C PRO A 377 0.16 6.25 43.33
N LYS A 378 1.04 5.90 44.27
CA LYS A 378 2.18 6.75 44.59
C LYS A 378 3.17 6.61 43.44
N TRP A 379 3.13 7.53 42.47
CA TRP A 379 4.03 7.54 41.31
C TRP A 379 5.53 7.44 41.66
N TYR A 380 5.94 7.66 42.91
CA TYR A 380 7.32 7.41 43.36
C TYR A 380 7.66 5.92 43.60
N SER A 381 6.69 5.02 43.82
CA SER A 381 7.00 3.64 44.20
C SER A 381 7.64 2.85 43.06
N TRP A 382 7.19 3.04 41.81
CA TRP A 382 7.75 2.33 40.66
C TRP A 382 9.21 2.72 40.40
N ILE A 383 9.57 4.01 40.53
CA ILE A 383 10.95 4.49 40.43
C ILE A 383 11.82 3.86 41.53
N THR A 384 11.29 3.72 42.75
CA THR A 384 12.06 3.09 43.84
C THR A 384 12.19 1.58 43.72
N ASP A 385 11.20 0.90 43.14
CA ASP A 385 11.25 -0.55 42.88
C ASP A 385 12.14 -0.88 41.68
N LEU A 386 12.38 0.10 40.79
CA LEU A 386 13.31 0.00 39.65
C LEU A 386 14.75 -0.36 40.07
N PHE A 387 15.12 -0.08 41.32
CA PHE A 387 16.44 -0.33 41.90
C PHE A 387 16.51 -1.55 42.84
N LYS A 388 15.38 -2.18 43.18
CA LYS A 388 15.39 -3.38 44.02
C LYS A 388 15.74 -4.59 43.18
N ARG A 389 16.72 -5.39 43.62
CA ARG A 389 16.99 -6.70 43.03
C ARG A 389 15.79 -7.60 43.22
N THR A 390 15.09 -7.91 42.13
CA THR A 390 13.98 -8.86 42.11
C THR A 390 14.51 -10.29 42.03
N CYS A 391 14.08 -11.15 42.96
CA CYS A 391 14.29 -12.59 42.92
C CYS A 391 12.96 -13.29 42.62
N GLY A 392 13.00 -14.47 41.99
CA GLY A 392 11.81 -15.30 41.81
C GLY A 392 10.83 -14.82 40.75
N ILE A 393 11.31 -14.16 39.69
CA ILE A 393 10.47 -13.81 38.53
C ILE A 393 9.99 -15.12 37.87
N PRO A 394 8.68 -15.33 37.71
CA PRO A 394 8.15 -16.57 37.17
C PRO A 394 8.37 -16.66 35.65
N TYR A 395 8.33 -17.90 35.16
CA TYR A 395 8.07 -18.19 33.75
C TYR A 395 6.56 -18.18 33.47
N PHE A 396 6.18 -18.19 32.20
CA PHE A 396 4.81 -18.10 31.69
C PHE A 396 3.87 -19.15 32.32
N SER A 397 4.36 -20.37 32.57
CA SER A 397 3.59 -21.44 33.22
C SER A 397 3.37 -21.23 34.73
N GLY A 398 4.18 -20.40 35.37
CA GLY A 398 4.18 -20.16 36.81
C GLY A 398 3.47 -18.87 37.26
N VAL A 399 2.90 -18.10 36.32
CA VAL A 399 2.28 -16.82 36.67
C VAL A 399 1.03 -16.98 37.51
N LYS A 400 0.86 -16.02 38.43
CA LYS A 400 -0.30 -15.88 39.31
C LYS A 400 -1.11 -14.65 38.87
N ASN A 401 -2.15 -14.34 39.62
CA ASN A 401 -2.89 -13.09 39.48
C ASN A 401 -1.92 -11.90 39.52
N ARG A 402 -2.24 -10.87 38.73
CA ARG A 402 -1.54 -9.58 38.69
C ARG A 402 -0.04 -9.70 38.51
N PHE A 403 0.41 -10.50 37.53
CA PHE A 403 1.84 -10.54 37.22
C PHE A 403 2.28 -9.23 36.57
N GLU A 404 3.50 -8.80 36.85
CA GLU A 404 4.09 -7.61 36.23
C GLU A 404 5.42 -7.92 35.56
N LYS A 405 6.00 -9.11 35.83
CA LYS A 405 7.32 -9.51 35.36
C LYS A 405 7.34 -10.96 34.92
N LEU A 406 8.05 -11.24 33.84
CA LEU A 406 8.16 -12.56 33.24
C LEU A 406 9.58 -12.79 32.68
N LYS A 407 10.06 -14.04 32.74
CA LYS A 407 11.34 -14.42 32.13
C LYS A 407 11.23 -14.69 30.61
N ASP A 408 10.03 -14.95 30.12
CA ASP A 408 9.76 -15.32 28.73
C ASP A 408 9.79 -14.11 27.79
N PHE A 409 10.32 -14.29 26.59
CA PHE A 409 10.37 -13.28 25.52
C PHE A 409 9.25 -13.52 24.51
N GLU A 410 9.04 -12.61 23.55
CA GLU A 410 8.07 -12.81 22.44
C GLU A 410 6.61 -13.09 22.90
N ILE A 411 6.22 -12.60 24.08
CA ILE A 411 4.82 -12.66 24.51
C ILE A 411 4.02 -11.68 23.66
N LYS A 412 2.97 -12.21 23.03
CA LYS A 412 2.00 -11.40 22.30
C LYS A 412 0.82 -11.08 23.20
N ILE A 413 0.46 -9.81 23.24
CA ILE A 413 -0.70 -9.30 23.98
C ILE A 413 -1.81 -8.98 22.99
N ASN A 414 -3.03 -9.35 23.36
CA ASN A 414 -4.24 -8.87 22.72
C ASN A 414 -5.31 -8.56 23.78
N ILE A 415 -6.16 -7.58 23.51
CA ILE A 415 -7.32 -7.27 24.34
C ILE A 415 -8.54 -7.65 23.52
N GLY A 416 -9.31 -8.59 24.02
CA GLY A 416 -10.51 -9.08 23.34
C GLY A 416 -11.64 -8.05 23.41
N SER A 417 -12.63 -8.24 22.56
CA SER A 417 -13.86 -7.42 22.60
C SER A 417 -14.70 -7.65 23.87
N ASP A 418 -14.36 -8.67 24.66
CA ASP A 418 -14.86 -8.89 26.02
C ASP A 418 -14.12 -8.08 27.10
N GLY A 419 -13.11 -7.28 26.72
CA GLY A 419 -12.28 -6.48 27.64
C GLY A 419 -11.30 -7.31 28.47
N ASN A 420 -11.13 -8.60 28.17
CA ASN A 420 -10.15 -9.45 28.84
C ASN A 420 -8.80 -9.40 28.12
N TYR A 421 -7.74 -9.67 28.87
CA TYR A 421 -6.37 -9.66 28.35
C TYR A 421 -5.93 -11.08 28.01
N TYR A 422 -5.46 -11.26 26.78
CA TYR A 422 -4.96 -12.52 26.25
C TYR A 422 -3.46 -12.40 26.05
N PHE A 423 -2.71 -13.29 26.70
CA PHE A 423 -1.27 -13.40 26.53
C PHE A 423 -0.97 -14.76 25.90
N SER A 424 -0.24 -14.76 24.80
CA SER A 424 0.14 -16.00 24.12
C SER A 424 1.65 -16.11 23.97
N TYR A 425 2.18 -17.30 24.25
CA TYR A 425 3.60 -17.65 24.14
C TYR A 425 3.75 -19.09 23.66
N TYR A 426 4.48 -19.32 22.56
CA TYR A 426 4.55 -20.62 21.87
C TYR A 426 3.18 -21.24 21.58
N ASN A 427 2.77 -22.26 22.33
CA ASN A 427 1.47 -22.92 22.28
C ASN A 427 0.66 -22.72 23.58
N TYR A 428 1.07 -21.81 24.46
CA TYR A 428 0.39 -21.51 25.70
C TYR A 428 -0.45 -20.25 25.60
N LEU A 429 -1.58 -20.25 26.30
CA LEU A 429 -2.49 -19.11 26.41
C LEU A 429 -2.83 -18.85 27.86
N LEU A 430 -2.75 -17.58 28.24
CA LEU A 430 -3.28 -17.04 29.48
C LEU A 430 -4.42 -16.07 29.18
N LYS A 431 -5.47 -16.15 29.97
CA LYS A 431 -6.54 -15.16 30.00
C LYS A 431 -6.64 -14.52 31.37
N TYR A 432 -6.61 -13.20 31.42
CA TYR A 432 -6.85 -12.41 32.61
C TYR A 432 -8.07 -11.53 32.42
N ASN A 433 -8.81 -11.28 33.50
CA ASN A 433 -9.69 -10.14 33.48
C ASN A 433 -8.91 -8.83 33.61
N ARG A 434 -9.59 -7.74 33.33
CA ARG A 434 -9.03 -6.39 33.39
C ARG A 434 -8.37 -6.04 34.74
N TYR A 435 -8.79 -6.67 35.83
CA TYR A 435 -8.26 -6.44 37.18
C TYR A 435 -7.07 -7.32 37.56
N GLY A 436 -6.59 -8.12 36.60
CA GLY A 436 -5.46 -9.04 36.77
C GLY A 436 -5.78 -10.33 37.50
N GLU A 437 -7.06 -10.71 37.60
CA GLU A 437 -7.42 -12.04 38.05
C GLU A 437 -7.26 -13.02 36.89
N LYS A 438 -6.43 -14.06 37.11
CA LYS A 438 -6.21 -15.11 36.11
C LYS A 438 -7.50 -15.92 35.98
N ILE A 439 -8.07 -15.95 34.78
CA ILE A 439 -9.23 -16.77 34.46
C ILE A 439 -8.75 -18.20 34.19
N TYR A 440 -7.81 -18.36 33.25
CA TYR A 440 -7.21 -19.66 32.95
C TYR A 440 -5.78 -19.55 32.42
N TYR A 441 -5.09 -20.69 32.49
CA TYR A 441 -3.85 -21.01 31.80
C TYR A 441 -4.07 -22.34 31.08
N MET A 442 -3.68 -22.43 29.82
CA MET A 442 -3.80 -23.67 29.07
C MET A 442 -2.70 -23.82 28.02
N GLU A 443 -2.42 -25.08 27.68
CA GLU A 443 -1.67 -25.46 26.49
C GLU A 443 -2.65 -25.73 25.35
N ILE A 444 -2.52 -25.01 24.24
CA ILE A 444 -3.32 -25.18 23.04
C ILE A 444 -2.82 -26.44 22.31
N PRO A 445 -3.72 -27.34 21.87
CA PRO A 445 -3.34 -28.59 21.20
C PRO A 445 -2.84 -28.35 19.77
N CYS A 446 -1.64 -27.79 19.66
CA CYS A 446 -0.97 -27.47 18.40
C CYS A 446 0.55 -27.55 18.52
N ASN A 447 1.24 -27.61 17.38
CA ASN A 447 2.71 -27.57 17.36
C ASN A 447 3.24 -26.15 17.59
N TYR A 448 2.56 -25.14 17.02
CA TYR A 448 2.94 -23.75 17.19
C TYR A 448 1.77 -22.81 16.87
N LEU A 449 1.76 -21.64 17.51
CA LEU A 449 0.79 -20.57 17.24
C LEU A 449 1.23 -19.67 16.09
N ARG A 450 0.25 -19.25 15.30
CA ARG A 450 0.37 -18.32 14.18
C ARG A 450 -0.27 -16.99 14.61
N GLY A 451 0.53 -15.93 14.73
CA GLY A 451 0.02 -14.60 15.11
C GLY A 451 -0.36 -14.47 16.60
N LYS A 452 -1.26 -13.52 16.88
CA LYS A 452 -1.85 -13.23 18.21
C LYS A 452 -3.12 -14.09 18.40
N VAL A 453 -3.49 -14.37 19.65
CA VAL A 453 -4.82 -14.92 19.98
C VAL A 453 -5.81 -13.77 20.13
N VAL A 454 -7.02 -13.90 19.60
CA VAL A 454 -8.05 -12.85 19.63
C VAL A 454 -9.29 -13.30 20.39
N GLY A 455 -9.93 -12.39 21.14
CA GLY A 455 -11.12 -12.66 21.95
C GLY A 455 -12.41 -12.05 21.39
N ASP A 456 -13.49 -12.85 21.35
CA ASP A 456 -14.83 -12.35 21.03
C ASP A 456 -15.55 -11.73 22.23
N SER A 457 -16.71 -11.12 21.99
CA SER A 457 -17.50 -10.41 23.01
C SER A 457 -18.19 -11.36 24.01
N ASN A 458 -18.23 -12.66 23.72
CA ASN A 458 -18.70 -13.69 24.63
C ASN A 458 -17.53 -14.33 25.42
N GLY A 459 -16.30 -13.87 25.16
CA GLY A 459 -15.09 -14.31 25.78
C GLY A 459 -14.49 -15.61 25.26
N TYR A 460 -14.93 -16.10 24.11
CA TYR A 460 -14.20 -17.16 23.42
C TYR A 460 -12.91 -16.62 22.83
N ALA A 461 -11.84 -17.40 22.93
CA ALA A 461 -10.56 -17.08 22.28
C ALA A 461 -10.43 -17.84 20.96
N TYR A 462 -9.81 -17.22 19.96
CA TYR A 462 -9.53 -17.81 18.66
C TYR A 462 -8.03 -17.76 18.40
N ALA A 463 -7.46 -18.93 18.15
CA ALA A 463 -6.04 -19.11 17.93
C ALA A 463 -5.82 -19.76 16.56
N LEU A 464 -5.09 -19.09 15.67
CA LEU A 464 -4.62 -19.72 14.46
C LEU A 464 -3.39 -20.57 14.81
N THR A 465 -3.41 -21.83 14.39
CA THR A 465 -2.42 -22.82 14.79
C THR A 465 -1.85 -23.52 13.59
N GLY A 466 -0.56 -23.85 13.64
CA GLY A 466 0.10 -24.67 12.63
C GLY A 466 0.34 -26.10 13.11
N GLN A 467 0.16 -27.05 12.20
CA GLN A 467 0.43 -28.48 12.40
C GLN A 467 1.71 -28.90 11.66
N SER A 468 2.19 -30.12 11.89
CA SER A 468 3.48 -30.62 11.36
C SER A 468 3.48 -30.88 9.85
N ASP A 469 2.30 -30.91 9.23
CA ASP A 469 2.09 -31.15 7.79
C ASP A 469 1.67 -29.89 7.02
N ASP A 470 2.05 -28.72 7.56
CA ASP A 470 1.67 -27.39 7.08
C ASP A 470 0.15 -27.18 7.01
N ARG A 471 -0.64 -27.90 7.82
CA ARG A 471 -2.06 -27.58 8.00
C ARG A 471 -2.19 -26.47 9.03
N ASN A 472 -2.84 -25.38 8.61
CA ASN A 472 -3.27 -24.34 9.53
C ASN A 472 -4.71 -24.60 9.97
N THR A 473 -4.97 -24.54 11.27
CA THR A 473 -6.32 -24.73 11.83
C THR A 473 -6.65 -23.59 12.79
N LEU A 474 -7.91 -23.15 12.78
CA LEU A 474 -8.40 -22.16 13.74
C LEU A 474 -9.03 -22.90 14.90
N ILE A 475 -8.44 -22.75 16.08
CA ILE A 475 -8.94 -23.34 17.33
C ILE A 475 -9.79 -22.29 18.05
N ARG A 476 -10.98 -22.70 18.50
CA ARG A 476 -11.83 -21.91 19.40
C ARG A 476 -11.70 -22.47 20.82
N ILE A 477 -11.51 -21.57 21.78
CA ILE A 477 -11.27 -21.86 23.18
C ILE A 477 -12.43 -21.27 24.00
N SER A 478 -13.02 -22.06 24.89
CA SER A 478 -14.13 -21.63 25.74
C SER A 478 -13.71 -20.51 26.70
N PRO A 479 -14.66 -19.67 27.18
CA PRO A 479 -14.33 -18.55 28.07
C PRO A 479 -13.63 -18.92 29.38
N ASP A 480 -13.81 -20.16 29.83
CA ASP A 480 -13.18 -20.74 31.03
C ASP A 480 -11.89 -21.54 30.72
N GLY A 481 -11.50 -21.65 29.45
CA GLY A 481 -10.31 -22.36 28.99
C GLY A 481 -10.37 -23.89 29.13
N GLN A 482 -11.54 -24.48 29.45
CA GLN A 482 -11.67 -25.92 29.65
C GLN A 482 -11.84 -26.70 28.34
N GLN A 483 -12.31 -26.04 27.28
CA GLN A 483 -12.56 -26.67 25.99
C GLN A 483 -11.79 -25.94 24.90
N ALA A 484 -11.10 -26.72 24.06
CA ALA A 484 -10.43 -26.25 22.85
C ALA A 484 -10.86 -27.17 21.71
N GLU A 485 -11.44 -26.61 20.66
CA GLU A 485 -11.93 -27.38 19.52
C GLU A 485 -11.52 -26.74 18.20
N THR A 486 -11.38 -27.57 17.16
CA THR A 486 -11.18 -27.09 15.81
C THR A 486 -12.44 -26.37 15.34
N TYR A 487 -12.35 -25.05 15.20
CA TYR A 487 -13.44 -24.20 14.75
C TYR A 487 -13.57 -24.22 13.23
N VAL A 488 -12.43 -24.10 12.53
CA VAL A 488 -12.31 -24.19 11.07
C VAL A 488 -11.02 -24.93 10.75
N ASP A 489 -11.12 -25.99 9.93
CA ASP A 489 -9.97 -26.79 9.50
C ASP A 489 -9.27 -26.18 8.28
N SER A 490 -8.06 -26.66 8.01
CA SER A 490 -7.31 -26.46 6.78
C SER A 490 -8.04 -27.03 5.56
N ILE A 491 -7.77 -26.48 4.37
CA ILE A 491 -8.25 -27.02 3.09
C ILE A 491 -7.85 -28.48 2.89
N LYS A 492 -6.62 -28.86 3.31
CA LYS A 492 -6.16 -30.26 3.29
C LYS A 492 -6.99 -31.19 4.20
N GLY A 493 -7.55 -30.64 5.28
CA GLY A 493 -8.50 -31.33 6.17
C GLY A 493 -9.97 -31.22 5.72
N GLY A 494 -10.24 -30.64 4.54
CA GLY A 494 -11.60 -30.40 4.04
C GLY A 494 -12.27 -29.13 4.58
N GLY A 495 -11.52 -28.25 5.24
CA GLY A 495 -11.96 -26.95 5.73
C GLY A 495 -11.68 -25.79 4.77
N LEU A 496 -11.49 -24.59 5.32
CA LEU A 496 -11.43 -23.33 4.56
C LEU A 496 -10.08 -22.58 4.69
N ILE A 497 -9.19 -23.01 5.58
CA ILE A 497 -7.94 -22.31 5.88
C ILE A 497 -6.82 -22.78 4.94
N GLY A 498 -6.12 -21.83 4.34
CA GLY A 498 -4.93 -22.06 3.54
C GLY A 498 -3.66 -21.81 4.33
N LYS A 499 -2.80 -20.94 3.79
CA LYS A 499 -1.48 -20.60 4.34
C LYS A 499 -1.47 -19.26 5.08
N GLU A 500 -2.61 -18.84 5.59
CA GLU A 500 -2.71 -17.63 6.41
C GLU A 500 -1.94 -17.81 7.73
N GLU A 501 -1.42 -16.72 8.28
CA GLU A 501 -0.45 -16.69 9.39
C GLU A 501 -0.91 -15.93 10.64
N PHE A 502 -2.00 -15.18 10.58
CA PHE A 502 -2.60 -14.58 11.76
C PHE A 502 -4.10 -14.40 11.59
N VAL A 503 -4.79 -14.24 12.72
CA VAL A 503 -6.24 -14.09 12.78
C VAL A 503 -6.61 -12.75 13.41
N LEU A 504 -7.59 -12.08 12.83
CA LEU A 504 -8.30 -10.96 13.44
C LEU A 504 -9.76 -11.33 13.64
N LEU A 505 -10.39 -10.66 14.58
CA LEU A 505 -11.80 -10.85 14.88
C LEU A 505 -12.49 -9.50 15.00
N SER A 506 -13.59 -9.35 14.28
CA SER A 506 -14.50 -8.21 14.44
C SER A 506 -15.37 -8.35 15.69
N PRO A 507 -15.79 -7.23 16.32
CA PRO A 507 -16.84 -7.25 17.36
C PRO A 507 -18.15 -7.95 16.95
N SER A 508 -18.46 -7.99 15.64
CA SER A 508 -19.63 -8.68 15.09
C SER A 508 -19.41 -10.17 14.78
N GLY A 509 -18.21 -10.70 15.06
CA GLY A 509 -17.88 -12.12 14.94
C GLY A 509 -17.33 -12.54 13.57
N TYR A 510 -17.06 -11.59 12.66
CA TYR A 510 -16.34 -11.91 11.41
C TYR A 510 -14.89 -12.26 11.72
N ILE A 511 -14.38 -13.28 11.04
CA ILE A 511 -13.02 -13.79 11.22
C ILE A 511 -12.22 -13.46 9.96
N PHE A 512 -11.10 -12.79 10.16
CA PHE A 512 -10.18 -12.42 9.08
C PHE A 512 -8.90 -13.23 9.27
N LEU A 513 -8.56 -14.02 8.27
CA LEU A 513 -7.33 -14.81 8.23
C LEU A 513 -6.39 -14.12 7.25
N LEU A 514 -5.22 -13.72 7.73
CA LEU A 514 -4.26 -12.89 7.00
C LEU A 514 -2.91 -13.59 6.89
N GLY A 515 -2.14 -13.37 5.84
CA GLY A 515 -0.78 -13.90 5.74
C GLY A 515 0.06 -13.28 4.63
N TYR A 516 1.32 -13.73 4.54
CA TYR A 516 2.30 -13.27 3.55
C TYR A 516 1.80 -13.36 2.11
N GLY A 517 2.31 -12.49 1.25
CA GLY A 517 1.92 -12.34 -0.15
C GLY A 517 0.47 -11.91 -0.34
N GLY A 518 -0.09 -11.17 0.63
CA GLY A 518 -1.45 -10.62 0.60
C GLY A 518 -2.55 -11.68 0.67
N ARG A 519 -2.29 -12.78 1.38
CA ARG A 519 -3.30 -13.81 1.65
C ARG A 519 -4.35 -13.25 2.58
N ILE A 520 -5.61 -13.28 2.14
CA ILE A 520 -6.76 -12.98 2.97
C ILE A 520 -7.87 -13.98 2.72
N ARG A 521 -8.48 -14.44 3.81
CA ARG A 521 -9.82 -15.03 3.83
C ARG A 521 -10.66 -14.34 4.87
N VAL A 522 -11.92 -14.09 4.55
CA VAL A 522 -12.88 -13.56 5.52
C VAL A 522 -14.04 -14.51 5.65
N LEU A 523 -14.29 -14.93 6.88
CA LEU A 523 -15.39 -15.80 7.25
C LEU A 523 -16.43 -15.00 8.02
N SER A 524 -17.70 -15.20 7.71
CA SER A 524 -18.80 -14.71 8.52
C SER A 524 -18.87 -15.44 9.88
N PRO A 525 -19.66 -14.95 10.84
CA PRO A 525 -19.83 -15.60 12.14
C PRO A 525 -20.31 -17.06 12.04
N ASP A 526 -21.08 -17.39 11.01
CA ASP A 526 -21.55 -18.75 10.69
C ASP A 526 -20.56 -19.55 9.83
N LYS A 527 -19.30 -19.12 9.77
CA LYS A 527 -18.16 -19.78 9.09
C LYS A 527 -18.27 -19.87 7.57
N LYS A 528 -19.10 -19.04 6.92
CA LYS A 528 -19.15 -18.99 5.45
C LYS A 528 -18.03 -18.12 4.91
N LEU A 529 -17.38 -18.57 3.84
CA LEU A 529 -16.38 -17.78 3.13
C LEU A 529 -17.07 -16.60 2.41
N ILE A 530 -16.78 -15.38 2.85
CA ILE A 530 -17.32 -14.13 2.30
C ILE A 530 -16.36 -13.52 1.28
N PHE A 531 -15.05 -13.61 1.55
CA PHE A 531 -14.02 -13.07 0.69
C PHE A 531 -12.76 -13.93 0.72
N ILE A 532 -12.07 -13.96 -0.43
CA ILE A 532 -10.79 -14.64 -0.60
C ILE A 532 -9.94 -13.83 -1.59
N SER A 533 -8.71 -13.50 -1.20
CA SER A 533 -7.78 -12.78 -2.08
C SER A 533 -7.30 -13.66 -3.23
N GLU A 534 -6.83 -13.04 -4.33
CA GLU A 534 -6.32 -13.77 -5.49
C GLU A 534 -5.14 -14.69 -5.15
N ARG A 535 -4.31 -14.31 -4.16
CA ARG A 535 -3.22 -15.17 -3.69
C ARG A 535 -3.76 -16.43 -3.00
N SER A 536 -4.70 -16.27 -2.07
CA SER A 536 -5.31 -17.40 -1.36
C SER A 536 -6.06 -18.34 -2.31
N LYS A 537 -6.69 -17.82 -3.39
CA LYS A 537 -7.30 -18.64 -4.46
C LYS A 537 -6.27 -19.49 -5.21
N LYS A 538 -5.10 -18.92 -5.53
CA LYS A 538 -4.03 -19.65 -6.23
C LYS A 538 -3.48 -20.80 -5.38
N ASP A 539 -3.35 -20.61 -4.06
CA ASP A 539 -2.88 -21.66 -3.16
C ASP A 539 -3.85 -22.86 -3.06
N GLU A 540 -5.15 -22.68 -3.35
CA GLU A 540 -6.12 -23.80 -3.39
C GLU A 540 -5.94 -24.70 -4.62
N GLN A 541 -5.35 -24.16 -5.69
CA GLN A 541 -5.18 -24.87 -6.96
C GLN A 541 -3.86 -25.66 -7.01
N SER A 542 -2.94 -25.38 -6.09
CA SER A 542 -1.62 -26.03 -5.95
C SER A 542 -1.65 -27.13 -4.90
#